data_AF-A0A086N7A9-F1
#
_entry.id   AF-A0A086N7A9-F1
#
_cell.length_a   1.000
_cell.length_b   1.000
_cell.length_c   1.000
_cell.angle_alpha   90.00
_cell.angle_beta   90.00
_cell.angle_gamma   90.00
#
_symmetry.space_group_name_H-M   'P 1'
#
loop_
_entity.id
_entity.type
_entity.pdbx_description
1 polymer ?
#
loop_
_entity_poly.entity_id
_entity_poly.type
_entity_poly.pdbx_seq_one_letter_code
_entity_poly.pdbx_strand_id
1 'polypeptide(L)' 'MIVEPQVRDYGFSPAQQDEIWRRWREGQSFSLIGRTLGAPMQHARRFLYQSGVVRLAPQTRSEVSP' A
#
# COMPACT_ATOMS: atom_id res chain seq x y z
N MET A 1 10.19 6.87 -21.01
CA MET A 1 9.36 7.46 -19.94
C MET A 1 8.54 6.33 -19.36
N ILE A 2 9.01 5.69 -18.27
CA ILE A 2 8.21 4.68 -17.58
C ILE A 2 7.21 5.46 -16.73
N VAL A 3 5.94 5.44 -17.15
CA VAL A 3 4.84 5.95 -16.32
C VAL A 3 4.63 4.95 -15.19
N GLU A 4 5.33 5.13 -14.07
CA GLU A 4 5.03 4.35 -12.88
C GLU A 4 3.57 4.62 -12.49
N PRO A 5 2.74 3.58 -12.34
CA PRO A 5 1.36 3.77 -11.96
C PRO A 5 1.37 4.28 -10.52
N GLN A 6 1.15 5.59 -10.34
CA GLN A 6 1.01 6.24 -9.04
C GLN A 6 -0.10 5.48 -8.29
N VAL A 7 0.25 4.57 -7.37
CA VAL A 7 -0.73 3.91 -6.52
C VAL A 7 -1.42 5.02 -5.76
N ARG A 8 -2.74 5.13 -5.88
CA ARG A 8 -3.45 6.12 -5.07
C ARG A 8 -3.35 5.63 -3.65
N ASP A 9 -2.79 6.46 -2.78
CA ASP A 9 -2.56 6.07 -1.39
C ASP A 9 -3.88 5.94 -0.61
N TYR A 10 -5.01 6.43 -1.15
CA TYR A 10 -6.34 6.39 -0.52
C TYR A 10 -6.38 6.95 0.92
N GLY A 11 -5.42 7.82 1.24
CA GLY A 11 -5.23 8.39 2.59
C GLY A 11 -4.37 7.53 3.52
N PHE A 12 -3.78 6.44 3.04
CA PHE A 12 -2.85 5.61 3.79
C PHE A 12 -1.45 6.20 3.78
N SER A 13 -0.91 6.43 4.97
CA SER A 13 0.53 6.66 5.15
C SER A 13 1.35 5.45 4.68
N PRO A 14 2.64 5.63 4.33
CA PRO A 14 3.51 4.52 3.92
C PRO A 14 3.52 3.35 4.92
N ALA A 15 3.55 3.64 6.22
CA ALA A 15 3.47 2.61 7.27
C ALA A 15 2.14 1.85 7.26
N GLN A 16 1.02 2.53 6.99
CA GLN A 16 -0.27 1.86 6.83
C GLN A 16 -0.29 0.99 5.57
N GLN A 17 0.34 1.42 4.47
CA GLN A 17 0.46 0.62 3.25
C GLN A 17 1.24 -0.68 3.48
N ASP A 18 2.38 -0.60 4.17
CA ASP A 18 3.17 -1.77 4.55
C ASP A 18 2.37 -2.72 5.46
N GLU A 19 1.61 -2.19 6.40
CA GLU A 19 0.79 -2.98 7.31
C GLU A 19 -0.40 -3.65 6.58
N ILE A 20 -1.01 -2.97 5.60
CA ILE A 20 -2.02 -3.58 4.70
C ILE A 20 -1.41 -4.77 3.97
N TRP A 21 -0.21 -4.59 3.42
CA TRP A 21 0.51 -5.63 2.70
C TRP A 21 0.87 -6.83 3.58
N ARG A 22 1.42 -6.57 4.77
CA ARG A 22 1.81 -7.62 5.73
C ARG A 22 0.60 -8.48 6.10
N ARG A 23 -0.51 -7.85 6.50
CA ARG A 23 -1.72 -8.56 6.92
C ARG A 23 -2.42 -9.30 5.79
N TRP A 24 -2.44 -8.72 4.60
CA TRP A 24 -2.99 -9.41 3.43
C TRP A 24 -2.19 -10.67 3.09
N ARG A 25 -0.85 -10.61 3.17
CA ARG A 25 0.03 -11.77 2.98
C ARG A 25 -0.15 -12.84 4.05
N GLU A 26 -0.53 -12.45 5.26
CA GLU A 26 -0.94 -13.36 6.34
C GLU A 26 -2.34 -13.97 6.14
N GLY A 27 -3.05 -13.61 5.07
CA GLY A 27 -4.38 -14.14 4.76
C GLY A 27 -5.53 -13.44 5.49
N GLN A 28 -5.27 -12.28 6.13
CA GLN A 28 -6.34 -11.52 6.78
C GLN A 28 -7.31 -10.93 5.74
N SER A 29 -8.59 -10.88 6.10
CA SER A 29 -9.63 -10.31 5.24
C SER A 29 -9.51 -8.78 5.15
N PHE A 30 -9.93 -8.20 4.02
CA PHE A 30 -9.92 -6.74 3.82
C PHE A 30 -10.70 -5.97 4.89
N SER A 31 -11.79 -6.55 5.41
CA SER A 31 -12.60 -5.95 6.48
C SER A 31 -11.83 -5.87 7.79
N LEU A 32 -11.04 -6.90 8.13
CA LEU A 32 -10.21 -6.93 9.33
C LEU A 32 -9.04 -5.96 9.23
N ILE A 33 -8.42 -5.89 8.05
CA ILE A 33 -7.33 -4.94 7.75
C ILE A 33 -7.84 -3.50 7.86
N GLY A 34 -8.96 -3.16 7.20
CA GLY A 34 -9.54 -1.83 7.27
C GLY A 34 -9.91 -1.42 8.69
N ARG A 35 -10.58 -2.31 9.45
CA ARG A 35 -10.89 -2.05 10.87
C ARG A 35 -9.65 -1.77 11.71
N THR A 36 -8.58 -2.54 11.52
CA THR A 36 -7.36 -2.36 12.33
C THR A 36 -6.68 -1.02 12.04
N LEU A 37 -6.79 -0.55 10.81
CA LEU A 37 -6.17 0.70 10.37
C LEU A 37 -7.09 1.93 10.50
N GLY A 38 -8.30 1.75 11.05
CA GLY A 38 -9.29 2.81 11.15
C GLY A 38 -9.80 3.30 9.80
N ALA A 39 -9.75 2.46 8.76
CA ALA A 39 -10.05 2.83 7.38
C ALA A 39 -11.21 2.01 6.78
N PRO A 40 -11.95 2.58 5.81
CA PRO A 40 -12.98 1.84 5.11
C PRO A 40 -12.43 0.61 4.38
N MET A 41 -13.11 -0.53 4.48
CA MET A 41 -12.74 -1.77 3.77
C MET A 41 -12.53 -1.53 2.27
N GLN A 42 -13.36 -0.69 1.64
CA GLN A 42 -13.21 -0.37 0.22
C GLN A 42 -11.87 0.28 -0.12
N HIS A 43 -11.27 1.04 0.79
CA HIS A 43 -9.95 1.65 0.57
C HIS A 43 -8.86 0.58 0.61
N ALA A 44 -8.86 -0.29 1.64
CA ALA A 44 -7.89 -1.39 1.73
C ALA A 44 -8.01 -2.34 0.53
N ARG A 45 -9.23 -2.67 0.10
CA ARG A 45 -9.50 -3.49 -1.09
C ARG A 45 -8.97 -2.81 -2.35
N ARG A 46 -9.31 -1.55 -2.59
CA ARG A 46 -8.93 -0.83 -3.81
C ARG A 46 -7.42 -0.57 -3.89
N PHE A 47 -6.80 -0.26 -2.75
CA PHE A 47 -5.34 -0.20 -2.61
C PHE A 47 -4.70 -1.53 -3.03
N LEU A 48 -5.11 -2.66 -2.43
CA LEU A 48 -4.54 -3.98 -2.76
C LEU A 48 -4.80 -4.42 -4.20
N TYR A 49 -5.95 -4.11 -4.80
CA TYR A 49 -6.18 -4.38 -6.23
C TYR A 49 -5.32 -3.51 -7.14
N GLN A 50 -5.04 -2.25 -6.75
CA GLN A 50 -4.20 -1.35 -7.52
C GLN A 50 -2.71 -1.73 -7.39
N SER A 51 -2.27 -2.09 -6.19
CA SER A 51 -0.89 -2.51 -5.90
C SER A 51 -0.62 -3.98 -6.25
N GLY A 52 -1.67 -4.78 -6.49
CA GLY A 52 -1.65 -6.24 -6.61
C GLY A 52 -0.95 -6.84 -7.83
N VAL A 53 -0.23 -6.07 -8.64
CA VAL A 53 0.61 -6.59 -9.76
C VAL A 53 2.04 -6.08 -9.71
N VAL A 54 2.28 -4.92 -9.08
CA VAL A 54 3.61 -4.31 -9.04
C VAL A 54 3.81 -3.83 -7.61
N ARG A 55 4.71 -4.48 -6.88
CA ARG A 55 5.30 -3.87 -5.69
C ARG A 55 6.01 -2.62 -6.20
N LEU A 56 5.35 -1.45 -6.11
CA LEU A 56 6.05 -0.17 -6.20
C LEU A 56 6.95 -0.16 -4.97
N ALA A 57 8.17 -0.65 -5.16
CA ALA A 57 9.21 -0.48 -4.18
C ALA A 57 9.23 1.02 -3.86
N PRO A 58 9.26 1.42 -2.59
CA PRO A 58 9.62 2.78 -2.26
C PRO A 58 10.99 2.97 -2.88
N GLN A 59 11.07 3.77 -3.94
CA GLN A 59 12.35 4.24 -4.44
C GLN A 59 12.92 5.08 -3.32
N THR A 60 13.79 4.44 -2.53
CA THR A 60 14.75 5.11 -1.66
C THR A 60 15.33 6.24 -2.50
N ARG A 61 14.95 7.47 -2.15
CA ARG A 61 15.73 8.64 -2.53
C ARG A 61 17.05 8.50 -1.78
N SER A 62 17.99 7.76 -2.36
CA SER A 62 19.41 7.94 -2.06
C SER A 62 19.78 9.30 -2.63
N GLU A 63 19.46 10.36 -1.89
CA GLU A 63 20.15 11.62 -1.99
C GLU A 63 21.03 11.71 -0.76
N VAL A 64 22.29 11.24 -0.86
CA VAL A 64 23.43 11.95 -0.27
C VAL A 64 24.69 11.68 -1.10
N SER A 65 25.32 12.78 -1.52
CA SER A 65 26.61 12.98 -2.21
C SER A 65 27.78 12.20 -1.60
N PRO A 66 28.89 12.03 -2.35
CA PRO A 66 29.93 13.06 -2.35
C PRO A 66 30.18 13.68 -3.73
#